data_AF-A0A413Z5X3-F1
#
_entry.id   AF-A0A413Z5X3-F1
#
_cell.length_a   1.000
_cell.length_b   1.000
_cell.length_c   1.000
_cell.angle_alpha   90.00
_cell.angle_beta   90.00
_cell.angle_gamma   90.00
#
_symmetry.space_group_name_H-M   'P 1'
#
loop_
_entity.id
_entity.type
_entity.pdbx_description
1 polymer ?
#
loop_
_entity_poly.entity_id
_entity_poly.type
_entity_poly.pdbx_seq_one_letter_code
_entity_poly.pdbx_strand_id
1 'polypeptide(L)' 'MKFSKLTKPELETIIENANFTEQEEEIFYLLARGLISKEIAMRLCVSTRTVERRIFDIKQKVKKLEGELNGKSFK' A
#
# COMPACT_ATOMS: atom_id res chain seq x y z
N MET A 1 9.77 3.25 -1.13
CA MET A 1 8.89 2.81 -2.22
C MET A 1 7.83 3.85 -2.50
N LYS A 2 7.64 4.20 -3.78
CA LYS A 2 6.48 4.97 -4.26
C LYS A 2 5.54 3.98 -4.95
N PHE A 3 4.38 3.71 -4.36
CA PHE A 3 3.40 2.77 -4.92
C PHE A 3 2.79 3.25 -6.24
N SER A 4 2.89 4.54 -6.54
CA SER A 4 2.39 5.17 -7.76
C SER A 4 3.14 4.79 -9.04
N LYS A 5 4.19 3.96 -8.93
CA LYS A 5 4.95 3.42 -10.08
C LYS A 5 4.63 1.96 -10.39
N LEU A 6 3.85 1.29 -9.52
CA LEU A 6 3.50 -0.11 -9.70
C LEU A 6 2.57 -0.28 -10.89
N THR A 7 2.82 -1.32 -11.68
CA THR A 7 1.92 -1.74 -12.76
C THR A 7 0.70 -2.49 -12.20
N LYS A 8 -0.42 -2.51 -12.93
CA LYS A 8 -1.63 -3.27 -12.54
C LYS A 8 -1.34 -4.72 -12.05
N PRO A 9 -0.53 -5.54 -12.74
CA PRO A 9 -0.26 -6.90 -12.29
C PRO A 9 0.57 -6.97 -11.00
N GLU A 10 1.46 -6.01 -10.76
CA GLU A 10 2.23 -5.96 -9.49
C GLU A 10 1.34 -5.58 -8.31
N LEU A 11 0.38 -4.69 -8.54
CA LEU A 11 -0.62 -4.30 -7.54
C LEU A 11 -1.49 -5.48 -7.12
N GLU A 12 -2.04 -6.23 -8.07
CA GLU A 12 -2.86 -7.41 -7.81
C GLU A 12 -2.05 -8.49 -7.07
N THR A 13 -0.81 -8.73 -7.49
CA THR A 13 0.09 -9.69 -6.81
C THR A 13 0.32 -9.28 -5.35
N ILE A 14 0.54 -7.99 -5.08
CA ILE A 14 0.75 -7.52 -3.71
C ILE A 14 -0.53 -7.68 -2.89
N ILE A 15 -1.69 -7.28 -3.42
CA ILE A 15 -2.96 -7.36 -2.69
C ILE A 15 -3.30 -8.81 -2.33
N GLU A 16 -3.17 -9.73 -3.28
CA GLU A 16 -3.47 -11.16 -3.06
C GLU A 16 -2.55 -11.81 -2.03
N ASN A 17 -1.28 -11.39 -1.94
CA ASN A 17 -0.30 -12.05 -1.09
C ASN A 17 -0.04 -11.31 0.24
N ALA A 18 -0.31 -10.00 0.34
CA ALA A 18 0.12 -9.18 1.49
C ALA A 18 -0.76 -9.34 2.72
N ASN A 19 -1.88 -10.06 2.59
CA ASN A 19 -2.86 -10.26 3.66
C ASN A 19 -3.30 -8.92 4.26
N PHE A 20 -3.69 -7.98 3.38
CA PHE A 20 -4.21 -6.68 3.78
C PHE A 20 -5.60 -6.83 4.40
N THR A 21 -5.89 -5.96 5.37
CA THR A 21 -7.27 -5.70 5.79
C THR A 21 -7.97 -4.83 4.75
N GLU A 22 -9.30 -4.83 4.73
CA GLU A 22 -10.08 -3.99 3.79
C GLU A 22 -9.65 -2.52 3.82
N GLN A 23 -9.39 -1.98 5.01
CA GLN A 23 -8.91 -0.59 5.16
C GLN A 23 -7.51 -0.38 4.58
N GLU A 24 -6.63 -1.36 4.73
CA GLU A 24 -5.27 -1.28 4.19
C GLU A 24 -5.28 -1.39 2.67
N GLU A 25 -6.14 -2.25 2.12
CA GLU A 25 -6.35 -2.40 0.69
C GLU A 25 -6.88 -1.10 0.06
N GLU A 26 -7.89 -0.48 0.68
CA GLU A 26 -8.44 0.80 0.21
C GLU A 26 -7.36 1.90 0.22
N ILE A 27 -6.59 2.01 1.30
CA ILE A 27 -5.46 2.95 1.38
C ILE A 27 -4.41 2.63 0.32
N PHE A 28 -4.10 1.36 0.09
CA PHE A 28 -3.11 0.92 -0.91
C PHE A 28 -3.54 1.30 -2.34
N TYR A 29 -4.80 1.08 -2.71
CA TYR A 29 -5.34 1.52 -3.99
C TYR A 29 -5.24 3.04 -4.18
N LEU A 30 -5.54 3.82 -3.14
CA LEU A 30 -5.44 5.29 -3.22
C LEU A 30 -3.98 5.75 -3.37
N LEU A 31 -3.03 5.09 -2.69
CA LEU A 31 -1.59 5.36 -2.87
C LEU A 31 -1.09 4.99 -4.28
N ALA A 32 -1.57 3.88 -4.83
CA ALA A 32 -1.25 3.44 -6.18
C ALA A 32 -1.77 4.41 -7.24
N ARG A 33 -2.92 5.06 -6.99
CA ARG A 33 -3.44 6.16 -7.80
C ARG A 33 -2.65 7.47 -7.66
N GLY A 34 -1.70 7.54 -6.73
CA GLY A 34 -0.83 8.70 -6.53
C GLY A 34 -1.33 9.72 -5.51
N LEU A 35 -2.38 9.41 -4.75
CA LEU A 35 -2.89 10.34 -3.72
C LEU A 35 -1.92 10.44 -2.55
N ILE A 36 -1.85 11.62 -1.95
CA ILE A 36 -1.05 11.88 -0.75
C ILE A 36 -1.85 11.55 0.53
N SER A 37 -1.14 11.29 1.64
CA SER A 37 -1.76 10.88 2.91
C SER A 37 -2.87 11.83 3.40
N LYS A 38 -2.74 13.14 3.13
CA LYS A 38 -3.76 14.14 3.49
C LYS A 38 -5.05 13.98 2.67
N GLU A 39 -4.95 13.70 1.38
CA GLU A 39 -6.12 13.46 0.52
C GLU A 39 -6.83 12.16 0.89
N ILE A 40 -6.05 11.12 1.20
CA ILE A 40 -6.55 9.84 1.67
C ILE A 40 -7.28 10.03 3.01
N ALA A 41 -6.70 10.79 3.94
CA ALA A 41 -7.30 11.11 5.23
C ALA A 41 -8.65 11.82 5.08
N MET A 42 -8.73 12.79 4.18
CA MET A 42 -10.00 13.48 3.86
C MET A 42 -11.03 12.53 3.24
N ARG A 43 -10.62 11.65 2.34
CA ARG A 43 -11.52 10.72 1.64
C ARG A 43 -12.09 9.63 2.56
N LEU A 44 -11.26 9.15 3.48
CA LEU A 44 -11.61 8.10 4.44
C LEU A 44 -12.18 8.64 5.76
N CYS A 45 -12.30 9.96 5.90
CA CYS A 45 -12.76 10.63 7.13
C CYS A 45 -11.99 10.20 8.39
N VAL A 46 -10.67 10.02 8.27
CA VAL A 46 -9.78 9.65 9.39
C VAL A 46 -8.65 10.66 9.55
N SER A 47 -7.96 10.62 10.69
CA SER A 47 -6.79 11.47 10.89
C SER A 47 -5.65 11.11 9.94
N THR A 48 -4.90 12.11 9.48
CA THR A 48 -3.67 11.90 8.69
C THR A 48 -2.70 10.95 9.40
N ARG A 49 -2.61 11.03 10.74
CA ARG A 49 -1.75 10.16 11.55
C ARG A 49 -2.16 8.69 11.48
N THR A 50 -3.46 8.42 11.40
CA THR A 50 -4.01 7.07 11.20
C THR A 50 -3.59 6.54 9.84
N VAL A 51 -3.77 7.33 8.78
CA VAL A 51 -3.36 6.96 7.41
C VAL A 51 -1.87 6.70 7.35
N GLU A 52 -1.03 7.55 7.92
CA GLU A 52 0.43 7.36 7.97
C GLU A 52 0.84 6.08 8.68
N ARG A 53 0.17 5.72 9.78
CA ARG A 53 0.39 4.45 10.46
C ARG A 53 0.04 3.27 9.55
N ARG A 54 -1.11 3.30 8.89
CA ARG A 54 -1.52 2.26 7.95
C ARG A 54 -0.57 2.15 6.75
N ILE A 55 -0.11 3.27 6.20
CA ILE A 55 0.92 3.29 5.15
C ILE A 55 2.21 2.61 5.61
N PHE A 56 2.60 2.81 6.88
CA PHE A 56 3.76 2.12 7.45
C PHE A 56 3.52 0.60 7.52
N ASP A 57 2.37 0.17 8.04
CA ASP A 57 2.01 -1.24 8.15
C ASP A 57 1.98 -1.93 6.77
N ILE A 58 1.37 -1.28 5.77
CA ILE A 58 1.35 -1.71 4.37
C ILE A 58 2.78 -1.90 3.85
N LYS A 59 3.66 -0.92 4.06
CA LYS A 59 5.07 -1.02 3.62
C LYS A 59 5.80 -2.19 4.29
N GLN A 60 5.52 -2.49 5.55
CA GLN A 60 6.13 -3.65 6.23
C GLN A 60 5.64 -4.97 5.61
N LYS A 61 4.34 -5.08 5.32
CA LYS A 61 3.76 -6.26 4.67
C LYS A 61 4.33 -6.47 3.27
N VAL A 62 4.43 -5.42 2.46
CA VAL A 62 5.07 -5.49 1.12
C VAL A 62 6.54 -5.89 1.22
N LYS A 63 7.29 -5.31 2.16
CA LYS A 63 8.70 -5.67 2.36
C LYS A 63 8.87 -7.13 2.78
N LYS A 64 7.95 -7.65 3.61
CA LYS A 64 7.94 -9.07 4.00
C LYS A 64 7.72 -9.96 2.78
N LEU A 65 6.77 -9.61 1.91
CA LEU A 65 6.53 -10.29 0.65
C LEU A 65 7.74 -10.28 -0.29
N GLU A 66 8.45 -9.17 -0.42
CA GLU A 66 9.67 -9.11 -1.22
C GLU A 66 10.73 -10.10 -0.74
N GLY A 67 10.86 -10.25 0.58
CA GLY A 67 11.75 -11.22 1.21
C GLY A 67 11.34 -12.67 0.93
N GLU A 68 10.03 -12.94 0.91
CA GLU A 68 9.47 -14.27 0.63
C GLU A 68 9.51 -14.63 -0.86
N LEU A 69 9.38 -13.64 -1.75
CA LEU A 69 9.35 -13.79 -3.22
C LEU A 69 10.75 -13.80 -3.89
N ASN A 70 11.81 -14.04 -3.11
CA ASN A 70 13.16 -14.29 -3.62
C ASN A 70 13.73 -13.15 -4.50
N GLY A 71 13.68 -11.91 -4.02
CA GLY A 71 14.46 -10.81 -4.59
C GLY A 71 13.85 -10.06 -5.77
N LYS A 72 12.56 -10.26 -6.08
CA LYS A 72 11.84 -9.34 -6.97
C LYS A 72 11.63 -8.02 -6.25
N SER A 73 12.54 -7.07 -6.48
CA SER A 73 12.35 -5.70 -6.03
C SER A 73 11.22 -5.07 -6.86
N PHE A 74 10.10 -4.76 -6.22
CA PHE A 74 9.01 -4.02 -6.88
C PHE A 74 9.53 -2.60 -7.16
N LYS A 75 9.59 -2.22 -8.45
CA LYS A 75 10.31 -1.02 -8.95
C LYS A 75 9.53 0.29 -8.83
#